data_AF-A0A357C550-F1
#
_entry.id   AF-A0A357C550-F1
#
_cell.length_a   1.000
_cell.length_b   1.000
_cell.length_c   1.000
_cell.angle_alpha   90.00
_cell.angle_beta   90.00
_cell.angle_gamma   90.00
#
_symmetry.space_group_name_H-M   'P 1'
#
loop_
_entity.id
_entity.type
_entity.pdbx_description
1 polymer ?
#
loop_
_entity_poly.entity_id
_entity_poly.type
_entity_poly.pdbx_seq_one_letter_code
_entity_poly.pdbx_strand_id
1 'polypeptide(L)' 'MFSMPTIIIEGPSIGTDKKRKLVSSLTSVVSDIYEWPYERIIVGIHENPDENIARGGVLLSDKKEDNFQKTFFKRR' A
#
# COMPACT_ATOMS: atom_id res chain seq x y z
N MET A 1 3.69 28.86 -3.65
CA MET A 1 4.01 27.44 -3.91
C MET A 1 2.69 26.71 -3.97
N PHE A 2 2.20 26.40 -5.17
CA PHE A 2 0.96 25.61 -5.30
C PHE A 2 1.31 24.18 -4.90
N SER A 3 0.96 23.75 -3.69
CA SER A 3 1.23 22.36 -3.28
C SER A 3 0.25 21.45 -4.00
N MET A 4 0.77 20.49 -4.77
CA MET A 4 0.00 19.36 -5.29
C MET A 4 0.06 18.25 -4.23
N PRO A 5 -1.08 17.76 -3.71
CA PRO A 5 -1.05 16.78 -2.65
C PRO A 5 -0.61 15.46 -3.29
N THR A 6 0.33 14.81 -2.65
CA THR A 6 0.82 13.52 -3.10
C THR A 6 0.42 12.47 -2.09
N ILE A 7 -0.32 11.47 -2.56
CA ILE A 7 -0.66 10.26 -1.83
C ILE A 7 0.30 9.17 -2.29
N ILE A 8 1.02 8.53 -1.37
CA ILE A 8 1.87 7.38 -1.65
C ILE A 8 1.32 6.17 -0.91
N ILE A 9 1.16 5.07 -1.63
CA ILE A 9 0.67 3.80 -1.08
C ILE A 9 1.74 2.75 -1.28
N GLU A 10 2.22 2.21 -0.18
CA GLU A 10 3.15 1.08 -0.15
C GLU A 10 2.35 -0.19 0.15
N GLY A 11 2.45 -1.21 -0.71
CA GLY A 11 1.67 -2.43 -0.50
C GLY A 11 2.03 -3.58 -1.43
N PRO A 12 1.41 -4.76 -1.25
CA PRO A 12 1.61 -5.88 -2.16
C PRO A 12 1.07 -5.58 -3.55
N SER A 13 1.54 -6.32 -4.55
CA SER A 13 1.04 -6.14 -5.90
C SER A 13 -0.44 -6.50 -6.03
N ILE A 14 -1.19 -5.66 -6.76
CA ILE A 14 -2.62 -5.85 -7.04
C ILE A 14 -2.92 -5.71 -8.53
N GLY A 15 -3.99 -6.35 -8.98
CA GLY A 15 -4.42 -6.26 -10.39
C GLY A 15 -4.79 -4.83 -10.82
N THR A 16 -4.61 -4.54 -12.10
CA THR A 16 -4.80 -3.19 -12.69
C THR A 16 -6.18 -2.60 -12.42
N ASP A 17 -7.25 -3.40 -12.45
CA ASP A 17 -8.61 -2.91 -12.16
C ASP A 17 -8.77 -2.46 -10.71
N LYS A 18 -8.12 -3.14 -9.76
CA LYS A 18 -8.09 -2.72 -8.36
C LYS A 18 -7.28 -1.44 -8.19
N LYS A 19 -6.16 -1.28 -8.91
CA LYS A 19 -5.40 -0.01 -8.94
C LYS A 19 -6.27 1.13 -9.44
N ARG A 20 -7.02 0.94 -10.53
CA ARG A 20 -7.94 1.96 -11.08
C ARG A 20 -8.98 2.40 -10.04
N LYS A 21 -9.63 1.43 -9.38
CA LYS A 21 -10.59 1.73 -8.32
C LYS A 21 -9.94 2.46 -7.14
N LEU A 22 -8.73 2.04 -6.75
CA LEU A 22 -7.99 2.62 -5.63
C LEU A 22 -7.64 4.09 -5.91
N VAL A 23 -7.02 4.41 -7.05
CA VAL A 23 -6.64 5.79 -7.38
C VAL A 23 -7.87 6.68 -7.51
N SER A 24 -8.92 6.22 -8.18
CA SER A 24 -10.17 7.01 -8.32
C SER A 24 -10.83 7.29 -6.98
N SER A 25 -10.87 6.31 -6.08
CA SER A 25 -11.50 6.48 -4.76
C SER A 25 -10.71 7.46 -3.88
N LEU A 26 -9.37 7.38 -3.88
CA LEU A 26 -8.52 8.25 -3.08
C LEU A 26 -8.50 9.69 -3.59
N THR A 27 -8.40 9.86 -4.91
CA THR A 27 -8.50 11.18 -5.53
C THR A 27 -9.83 11.84 -5.19
N SER A 28 -10.94 11.09 -5.23
CA SER A 28 -12.25 11.63 -4.88
C SER A 28 -12.33 12.12 -3.44
N VAL A 29 -11.84 11.34 -2.48
CA VAL A 29 -11.87 11.72 -1.06
C VAL A 29 -10.99 12.94 -0.78
N VAL A 30 -9.79 12.97 -1.36
CA VAL A 30 -8.88 14.12 -1.18
C VAL A 30 -9.42 15.37 -1.87
N SER A 31 -9.99 15.25 -3.06
CA SER A 31 -10.61 16.38 -3.76
C SER A 31 -11.75 16.98 -2.95
N ASP A 32 -12.60 16.14 -2.36
CA ASP A 32 -13.73 16.56 -1.52
C ASP A 32 -13.26 17.29 -0.25
N ILE A 33 -12.29 16.72 0.46
CA ILE A 33 -11.82 17.27 1.75
C ILE A 33 -10.94 18.51 1.57
N TYR A 34 -10.05 18.52 0.58
CA TYR A 34 -9.13 19.63 0.33
C TYR A 34 -9.72 20.71 -0.60
N GLU A 35 -10.90 20.47 -1.16
CA GLU A 35 -11.55 21.32 -2.17
C GLU A 35 -10.66 21.58 -3.40
N TRP A 36 -9.91 20.56 -3.84
CA TRP A 36 -8.95 20.69 -4.93
C TRP A 36 -9.41 20.00 -6.22
N PRO A 37 -9.05 20.54 -7.40
CA PRO A 37 -9.27 19.87 -8.68
C PRO A 37 -8.59 18.50 -8.72
N TYR A 38 -9.25 17.52 -9.33
CA TYR A 38 -8.76 16.14 -9.44
C TYR A 38 -7.37 16.09 -10.09
N GLU A 39 -7.13 16.93 -11.09
CA GLU A 39 -5.90 16.97 -11.88
C GLU A 39 -4.69 17.43 -11.07
N ARG A 40 -4.92 18.04 -9.91
CA ARG A 40 -3.84 18.46 -9.01
C ARG A 40 -3.40 17.38 -8.04
N ILE A 41 -4.16 16.29 -7.90
CA ILE A 41 -3.91 15.24 -6.92
C ILE A 41 -3.06 14.14 -7.53
N ILE A 42 -1.90 13.87 -6.92
CA ILE A 42 -0.97 12.84 -7.37
C ILE A 42 -1.15 11.60 -6.49
N VAL A 43 -1.28 10.43 -7.10
CA VAL A 43 -1.35 9.14 -6.39
C VAL A 43 -0.27 8.21 -6.93
N GLY A 44 0.72 7.90 -6.09
CA GLY A 44 1.76 6.90 -6.35
C GLY A 44 1.42 5.57 -5.70
N ILE A 45 1.51 4.48 -6.47
CA ILE A 45 1.39 3.10 -5.95
C ILE A 45 2.77 2.46 -6.06
N HIS A 46 3.34 2.09 -4.93
CA HIS A 46 4.59 1.35 -4.83
C HIS A 46 4.27 -0.09 -4.42
N GLU A 47 4.51 -1.01 -5.34
CA GLU A 47 4.28 -2.42 -5.12
C GLU A 47 5.55 -3.08 -4.59
N ASN A 48 5.45 -3.61 -3.38
CA ASN A 48 6.52 -4.35 -2.74
C ASN A 48 6.13 -5.83 -2.72
N PRO A 49 6.83 -6.69 -3.49
CA PRO A 49 6.58 -8.11 -3.44
C PRO A 49 7.02 -8.69 -2.09
N ASP A 50 6.54 -9.89 -1.76
CA ASP A 50 6.67 -10.46 -0.41
C ASP A 50 8.13 -10.69 0.01
N GLU A 51 9.04 -10.86 -0.94
CA GLU A 51 10.49 -10.96 -0.74
C GLU A 51 11.15 -9.65 -0.29
N ASN A 52 10.47 -8.51 -0.46
CA ASN A 52 10.98 -7.19 -0.10
C ASN A 52 10.40 -6.65 1.21
N ILE A 53 9.45 -7.38 1.82
CA ILE A 53 8.78 -6.95 3.04
C ILE A 53 9.01 -7.97 4.15
N ALA A 54 9.44 -7.50 5.33
CA ALA A 54 9.55 -8.30 6.54
C ALA A 54 8.50 -7.90 7.57
N ARG A 55 8.00 -8.87 8.35
CA ARG A 55 7.20 -8.62 9.55
C ARG A 55 7.66 -9.49 10.70
N GLY A 56 8.17 -8.85 11.76
CA GLY A 56 8.75 -9.53 12.92
C GLY A 56 10.13 -10.12 12.65
N GLY A 57 10.90 -9.51 11.73
CA GLY A 57 12.23 -9.99 11.34
C GLY A 57 12.25 -11.15 10.34
N VAL A 58 11.09 -11.47 9.74
CA VAL A 58 10.93 -12.59 8.78
C VAL A 58 10.30 -12.05 7.51
N LEU A 59 10.85 -12.40 6.35
CA LEU A 59 10.28 -11.99 5.05
C LEU A 59 8.88 -12.58 4.89
N LEU A 60 8.00 -11.86 4.20
CA LEU A 60 6.65 -12.37 3.94
C LEU A 60 6.70 -13.54 2.95
N SER A 61 7.70 -13.59 2.07
CA SER A 61 7.97 -14.72 1.18
C SER A 61 8.17 -16.02 1.97
N ASP A 62 8.86 -15.94 3.12
CA ASP A 62 9.20 -17.08 3.96
C ASP A 62 7.97 -17.63 4.71
N LYS A 63 6.88 -16.85 4.78
CA LYS A 63 5.64 -17.24 5.47
C LYS A 63 4.71 -18.11 4.62
N LYS A 64 4.97 -18.24 3.31
CA LYS A 64 4.23 -19.16 2.44
C LYS A 64 4.63 -20.62 2.68
N GLU A 65 5.72 -20.86 3.42
CA GLU A 65 6.02 -22.16 4.03
C GLU A 65 5.31 -22.25 5.40
N ASP A 66 4.29 -23.09 5.42
CA ASP A 66 3.12 -23.15 6.29
C ASP A 66 3.35 -23.49 7.78
N ASN A 67 4.31 -22.89 8.50
CA ASN A 67 4.46 -23.17 9.95
C ASN A 67 5.14 -22.10 10.85
N PHE A 68 5.63 -20.97 10.33
CA PHE A 68 6.51 -20.09 11.13
C PHE A 68 5.81 -19.34 12.29
N GLN A 69 4.51 -19.03 12.13
CA GLN A 69 3.75 -18.23 13.10
C GLN A 69 3.52 -18.94 14.45
N LYS A 70 3.46 -20.28 14.48
CA LYS A 70 3.23 -21.04 15.73
C LYS A 70 4.46 -21.13 16.62
N THR A 71 5.67 -20.94 16.07
CA THR A 71 6.93 -21.22 16.78
C THR A 71 7.54 -19.97 17.41
N PHE A 72 7.40 -18.80 16.78
CA PHE A 72 8.07 -17.58 17.25
C PHE A 72 7.30 -16.78 18.31
N PHE A 73 5.96 -16.72 18.23
CA PHE A 73 5.15 -15.99 19.22
C PHE A 73 4.80 -16.81 20.47
N LYS A 74 5.11 -18.12 20.51
CA LYS A 74 4.97 -18.97 21.71
C LYS A 74 6.19 -18.93 22.65
N ARG A 75 7.25 -18.19 22.29
CA ARG A 75 8.52 -18.14 23.03
C ARG A 75 8.79 -16.79 23.73
N ARG A 76 7.77 -15.97 23.95
CA ARG A 76 7.85 -14.80 24.84
C ARG A 76 6.76 -14.83 25.88
#